data_AF-A0A832S277-F1
#
_entry.id   AF-A0A832S277-F1
#
_cell.length_a   1.000
_cell.length_b   1.000
_cell.length_c   1.000
_cell.angle_alpha   90.00
_cell.angle_beta   90.00
_cell.angle_gamma   90.00
#
_symmetry.space_group_name_H-M   'P 1'
#
loop_
_entity.id
_entity.type
_entity.pdbx_description
1 polymer ?
#
loop_
_entity_poly.entity_id
_entity_poly.type
_entity_poly.pdbx_seq_one_letter_code
_entity_poly.pdbx_strand_id
1 'polypeptide(L)'
;GNAVGALAGKGIKRVEILIRPASLMSPDKDFLVFAPGSRLRFDVYAEALNAATELGKKLVEDYMKDCGLSGNQVEVSIERKIISPDGWNHPPMETNLLVMGVGMRVLPER
;
A
#
# COMPACT_ATOMS: atom_id res chain seq x y z
N GLY A 1 4.84 13.25 23.13
CA GLY A 1 4.46 11.94 22.56
C GLY A 1 4.81 11.94 21.09
N ASN A 2 5.39 10.85 20.57
CA ASN A 2 5.82 10.77 19.16
C ASN A 2 4.62 10.71 18.20
N ALA A 3 4.77 11.27 17.00
CA ALA A 3 3.74 11.31 15.96
C ALA A 3 3.13 9.93 15.64
N VAL A 4 3.94 8.86 15.74
CA VAL A 4 3.52 7.46 15.57
C VAL A 4 2.46 7.05 16.61
N GLY A 5 2.61 7.47 17.87
CA GLY A 5 1.63 7.17 18.93
C GLY A 5 0.33 7.96 18.78
N ALA A 6 0.39 9.16 18.19
CA ALA A 6 -0.80 9.97 17.92
C ALA A 6 -1.63 9.42 16.76
N LEU A 7 -1.01 8.83 15.73
CA LEU A 7 -1.74 8.09 14.68
C LEU A 7 -2.39 6.82 15.23
N ALA A 8 -1.72 6.11 16.13
CA ALA A 8 -2.27 4.91 16.73
C ALA A 8 -3.48 5.16 17.63
N GLY A 9 -3.48 6.27 18.37
CA GLY A 9 -4.65 6.71 19.13
C GLY A 9 -5.85 7.13 18.26
N LYS A 10 -5.64 7.37 16.95
CA LYS A 10 -6.66 7.82 15.99
C LYS A 10 -7.18 6.72 15.06
N GLY A 11 -6.67 5.49 15.17
CA GLY A 11 -7.07 4.38 14.30
C GLY A 11 -6.72 4.61 12.83
N ILE A 12 -5.57 5.22 12.53
CA ILE A 12 -5.13 5.48 11.16
C ILE A 12 -3.88 4.65 10.85
N LYS A 13 -3.91 3.89 9.76
CA LYS A 13 -2.75 3.15 9.24
C LYS A 13 -2.42 3.59 7.83
N ARG A 14 -1.15 3.90 7.60
CA ARG A 14 -0.59 4.22 6.30
C ARG A 14 0.44 3.16 5.91
N VAL A 15 0.31 2.61 4.71
CA VAL A 15 1.22 1.62 4.13
C VAL A 15 1.64 2.12 2.74
N GLU A 16 2.92 2.40 2.57
CA GLU A 16 3.51 2.77 1.29
C GLU A 16 4.25 1.57 0.70
N ILE A 17 3.98 1.27 -0.56
CA ILE A 17 4.59 0.17 -1.30
C ILE A 17 5.13 0.72 -2.63
N LEU A 18 6.40 0.44 -2.91
CA LEU A 18 7.05 0.82 -4.16
C LEU A 18 7.19 -0.40 -5.06
N ILE A 19 6.82 -0.25 -6.33
CA ILE A 19 7.08 -1.23 -7.39
C ILE A 19 7.98 -0.60 -8.45
N ARG A 20 9.03 -1.30 -8.86
CA ARG A 20 9.92 -0.90 -9.95
C ARG A 20 10.52 -2.11 -10.65
N PRO A 21 10.86 -2.06 -11.95
CA PRO A 21 11.65 -3.11 -12.57
C PRO A 21 13.03 -3.19 -11.91
N ALA A 22 13.61 -4.39 -11.86
CA ALA A 22 14.95 -4.62 -11.35
C ALA A 22 16.02 -3.96 -12.24
N SER A 23 15.72 -3.77 -13.53
CA SER A 23 16.60 -3.12 -14.51
C SER A 23 15.80 -2.28 -15.51
N LEU A 24 16.28 -1.07 -15.78
CA LEU A 24 15.74 -0.22 -16.85
C LEU A 24 16.21 -0.66 -18.25
N MET A 25 17.22 -1.53 -18.34
CA MET A 25 17.63 -2.16 -19.60
C MET A 25 16.72 -3.32 -20.01
N SER A 26 15.85 -3.78 -19.10
CA SER A 26 14.86 -4.83 -19.36
C SER A 26 13.60 -4.56 -18.53
N PRO A 27 12.88 -3.45 -18.83
CA PRO A 27 11.82 -2.92 -17.97
C PRO A 27 10.53 -3.74 -17.97
N ASP A 28 10.40 -4.71 -18.88
CA ASP A 28 9.19 -5.54 -19.03
C ASP A 28 9.16 -6.76 -18.11
N LYS A 29 10.20 -7.00 -17.32
CA LYS A 29 10.35 -8.17 -16.46
C LYS A 29 11.02 -7.85 -15.13
N ASP A 30 11.01 -8.83 -14.22
CA ASP A 30 11.71 -8.79 -12.94
C ASP A 30 11.33 -7.56 -12.09
N PHE A 31 10.06 -7.46 -11.71
CA PHE A 31 9.55 -6.39 -10.85
C PHE A 31 9.86 -6.65 -9.38
N LEU A 32 10.37 -5.62 -8.71
CA LEU A 32 10.64 -5.60 -7.28
C LEU A 32 9.52 -4.84 -6.56
N VAL A 33 8.95 -5.46 -5.54
CA VAL A 33 7.95 -4.85 -4.65
C VAL A 33 8.59 -4.63 -3.28
N PHE A 34 8.64 -3.38 -2.85
CA PHE A 34 9.18 -2.97 -1.55
C PHE A 34 8.01 -2.55 -0.66
N ALA A 35 7.72 -3.35 0.36
CA ALA A 35 6.69 -3.08 1.35
C ALA A 35 7.32 -3.03 2.75
N PRO A 36 6.63 -2.50 3.78
CA PRO A 36 7.16 -2.48 5.14
C PRO A 36 7.61 -3.88 5.59
N GLY A 37 8.90 -4.03 5.90
CA GLY A 37 9.48 -5.29 6.37
C GLY A 37 9.63 -6.40 5.33
N SER A 38 9.35 -6.16 4.05
CA SER A 38 9.49 -7.20 3.01
C SER A 38 9.92 -6.66 1.66
N ARG A 39 10.61 -7.51 0.90
CA ARG A 39 10.94 -7.27 -0.51
C ARG A 39 10.59 -8.52 -1.30
N LEU A 40 9.70 -8.38 -2.27
CA LEU A 40 9.24 -9.47 -3.13
C LEU A 40 9.72 -9.23 -4.57
N ARG A 41 9.79 -10.30 -5.35
CA ARG A 41 10.12 -10.26 -6.77
C ARG A 41 9.04 -11.00 -7.55
N PHE A 42 8.64 -10.45 -8.68
CA PHE A 42 7.68 -11.02 -9.61
C PHE A 42 8.17 -10.84 -11.04
N ASP A 43 7.87 -11.78 -11.92
CA ASP A 43 8.28 -11.68 -13.32
C ASP A 43 7.40 -10.69 -14.09
N VAL A 44 6.12 -10.58 -13.72
CA VAL A 44 5.10 -9.82 -14.43
C VAL A 44 4.59 -8.64 -13.58
N TYR A 45 4.49 -7.46 -14.17
CA TYR A 45 4.03 -6.24 -13.48
C TYR A 45 2.63 -6.39 -12.85
N ALA A 46 1.71 -7.04 -13.56
CA ALA A 46 0.35 -7.24 -13.07
C ALA A 46 0.32 -8.08 -11.78
N GLU A 47 1.17 -9.10 -11.66
CA GLU A 47 1.31 -9.90 -10.45
C GLU A 47 1.92 -9.10 -9.31
N ALA A 48 2.97 -8.31 -9.59
CA ALA A 48 3.59 -7.42 -8.63
C ALA A 48 2.58 -6.42 -8.04
N LEU A 49 1.75 -5.82 -8.91
CA LEU A 49 0.73 -4.86 -8.53
C LEU A 49 -0.39 -5.49 -7.72
N ASN A 50 -0.85 -6.68 -8.10
CA ASN A 50 -1.86 -7.42 -7.36
C ASN A 50 -1.34 -7.79 -5.96
N ALA A 51 -0.15 -8.39 -5.89
CA ALA A 51 0.47 -8.77 -4.63
C ALA A 51 0.75 -7.57 -3.71
N ALA A 52 1.22 -6.45 -4.26
CA ALA A 52 1.39 -5.19 -3.52
C ALA A 52 0.06 -4.69 -2.94
N THR A 53 -1.01 -4.74 -3.74
CA THR A 53 -2.34 -4.28 -3.31
C THR A 53 -2.88 -5.14 -2.17
N GLU A 54 -2.83 -6.46 -2.31
CA GLU A 54 -3.32 -7.38 -1.28
C GLU A 54 -2.46 -7.33 -0.01
N LEU A 55 -1.13 -7.20 -0.13
CA LEU A 55 -0.26 -7.02 1.02
C LEU A 55 -0.55 -5.71 1.75
N GLY A 56 -0.75 -4.61 1.02
CA GLY A 56 -1.08 -3.31 1.61
C GLY A 56 -2.41 -3.33 2.37
N LYS A 57 -3.45 -3.92 1.78
CA LYS A 57 -4.76 -4.12 2.45
C LYS A 57 -4.60 -4.96 3.70
N LYS A 58 -3.93 -6.10 3.61
CA LYS A 58 -3.70 -6.99 4.76
C LYS A 58 -3.00 -6.27 5.91
N LEU A 59 -1.93 -5.51 5.63
CA LEU A 59 -1.21 -4.74 6.65
C LEU A 59 -2.07 -3.67 7.31
N VAL A 60 -3.02 -3.09 6.59
CA VAL A 60 -4.02 -2.17 7.14
C VAL A 60 -5.04 -2.92 8.00
N GLU A 61 -5.63 -3.99 7.47
CA GLU A 61 -6.64 -4.79 8.19
C GLU A 61 -6.10 -5.40 9.48
N ASP A 62 -4.90 -5.99 9.45
CA ASP A 62 -4.25 -6.57 10.62
C ASP A 62 -4.06 -5.51 11.71
N TYR A 63 -3.58 -4.32 11.31
CA TYR A 63 -3.45 -3.20 12.23
C TYR A 63 -4.78 -2.74 12.83
N MET A 64 -5.86 -2.68 12.03
CA MET A 64 -7.17 -2.27 12.52
C MET A 64 -7.76 -3.30 13.49
N LYS A 65 -7.57 -4.60 13.21
CA LYS A 65 -7.95 -5.68 14.13
C LYS A 65 -7.21 -5.58 15.44
N ASP A 66 -5.90 -5.29 15.42
CA ASP A 66 -5.10 -5.05 16.63
C ASP A 66 -5.60 -3.84 17.43
N CYS A 67 -6.25 -2.88 16.75
CA CYS A 67 -6.92 -1.73 17.37
C CYS A 67 -8.37 -1.99 17.79
N GLY A 68 -8.89 -3.21 17.60
CA GLY A 68 -10.28 -3.58 17.91
C GLY A 68 -11.33 -3.05 16.94
N LEU A 69 -10.93 -2.65 15.72
CA LEU A 69 -11.82 -2.12 14.68
C LEU A 69 -12.04 -3.17 13.59
N SER A 70 -13.26 -3.31 13.09
CA SER A 70 -13.55 -4.25 12.00
C SER A 70 -14.78 -3.86 11.16
N GLY A 71 -14.90 -4.49 9.98
CA GLY A 71 -16.04 -4.32 9.09
C GLY A 71 -16.29 -2.84 8.74
N ASN A 72 -17.53 -2.39 8.97
CA ASN A 72 -17.98 -1.04 8.63
C ASN A 72 -17.33 0.08 9.47
N GLN A 73 -16.52 -0.26 10.47
CA GLN A 73 -15.78 0.71 11.27
C GLN A 73 -14.45 1.12 10.63
N VAL A 74 -14.09 0.55 9.47
CA VAL A 74 -12.82 0.82 8.79
C VAL A 74 -13.10 1.23 7.35
N GLU A 75 -12.63 2.40 6.98
CA GLU A 75 -12.54 2.82 5.58
C GLU A 75 -11.12 2.54 5.07
N VAL A 76 -11.01 1.84 3.94
CA VAL A 76 -9.72 1.60 3.27
C VAL A 76 -9.73 2.29 1.91
N SER A 77 -8.75 3.17 1.69
CA SER A 77 -8.49 3.82 0.41
C SER A 77 -7.14 3.38 -0.16
N ILE A 78 -7.07 3.32 -1.48
CA ILE A 78 -5.86 2.96 -2.23
C ILE A 78 -5.61 4.06 -3.26
N GLU A 79 -4.46 4.70 -3.17
CA GLU A 79 -3.97 5.65 -4.16
C GLU A 79 -2.79 5.03 -4.92
N ARG A 80 -2.77 5.21 -6.24
CA ARG A 80 -1.69 4.75 -7.11
C ARG A 80 -1.10 5.93 -7.86
N LYS A 81 0.20 6.15 -7.68
CA LYS A 81 0.98 7.12 -8.46
C LYS A 81 1.98 6.39 -9.34
N ILE A 82 1.91 6.66 -10.65
CA ILE A 82 2.81 6.11 -11.66
C ILE A 82 3.80 7.19 -12.09
N ILE A 83 5.06 6.81 -12.29
CA ILE A 83 6.12 7.69 -12.77
C ILE A 83 6.77 7.01 -13.97
N SER A 84 6.72 7.66 -15.13
CA SER A 84 7.39 7.26 -16.38
C SER A 84 7.54 8.49 -17.28
N PRO A 85 8.58 8.57 -18.13
CA PRO A 85 8.71 9.62 -19.13
C PRO A 85 7.59 9.59 -20.17
N ASP A 86 7.38 10.71 -20.86
CA ASP A 86 6.47 10.77 -22.00
C ASP A 86 6.95 9.82 -23.11
N GLY A 87 6.01 9.10 -23.74
CA GLY A 87 6.31 8.12 -24.79
C GLY A 87 6.88 6.79 -24.29
N TRP A 88 6.88 6.55 -22.97
CA TRP A 88 7.29 5.27 -22.39
C TRP A 88 6.28 4.16 -22.72
N ASN A 89 6.73 3.12 -23.43
CA ASN A 89 5.89 2.02 -23.93
C ASN A 89 6.06 0.70 -23.15
N HIS A 90 6.62 0.76 -21.95
CA HIS A 90 6.81 -0.38 -21.05
C HIS A 90 5.96 -0.21 -19.78
N PRO A 91 5.87 -1.22 -18.90
CA PRO A 91 5.33 -1.03 -17.56
C PRO A 91 6.01 0.13 -16.83
N PRO A 92 5.32 0.79 -15.87
CA PRO A 92 5.84 1.95 -15.17
C PRO A 92 7.25 1.77 -14.60
N MET A 93 8.12 2.77 -14.78
CA MET A 93 9.43 2.80 -14.11
C MET A 93 9.30 2.78 -12.59
N GLU A 94 8.31 3.50 -12.06
CA GLU A 94 7.93 3.40 -10.65
C GLU A 94 6.41 3.44 -10.50
N THR A 95 5.90 2.60 -9.60
CA THR A 95 4.53 2.68 -9.07
C THR A 95 4.62 2.83 -7.56
N ASN A 96 4.16 3.95 -7.05
CA ASN A 96 3.97 4.17 -5.62
C ASN A 96 2.51 3.88 -5.29
N LEU A 97 2.29 2.86 -4.46
CA LEU A 97 0.99 2.45 -3.97
C LEU A 97 0.87 2.88 -2.51
N LEU A 98 -0.12 3.71 -2.22
CA LEU A 98 -0.46 4.16 -0.88
C LEU A 98 -1.76 3.49 -0.47
N VAL A 99 -1.70 2.60 0.52
CA VAL A 99 -2.89 2.00 1.14
C VAL A 99 -3.09 2.64 2.50
N MET A 100 -4.27 3.20 2.72
CA MET A 100 -4.61 3.93 3.93
C MET A 100 -5.89 3.39 4.53
N GLY A 101 -5.82 3.01 5.80
CA GLY A 101 -6.99 2.67 6.61
C GLY A 101 -7.30 3.77 7.60
N VAL A 102 -8.57 4.10 7.75
CA VAL A 102 -9.09 5.04 8.75
C VAL A 102 -10.21 4.37 9.53
N GLY A 103 -10.03 4.29 10.84
CA GLY A 103 -11.02 3.83 11.80
C GLY A 103 -12.07 4.91 12.08
N MET A 104 -13.33 4.62 11.78
CA MET A 104 -14.47 5.46 12.12
C MET A 104 -15.03 5.01 13.48
N ARG A 105 -14.84 5.82 14.52
CA ARG A 105 -15.60 5.64 15.77
C ARG A 105 -17.01 6.20 15.54
N VAL A 106 -17.99 5.31 15.40
CA VAL A 106 -19.40 5.71 15.55
C VAL A 106 -19.56 6.13 17.02
N LEU A 107 -19.66 7.44 17.27
CA LEU A 107 -20.08 7.92 18.58
C LEU A 107 -21.55 7.48 18.76
N PRO A 108 -21.94 6.85 19.89
CA PRO A 108 -23.34 6.60 20.15
C PRO A 108 -24.07 7.95 20.17
N GLU A 109 -25.18 8.06 19.43
CA GLU A 109 -26.10 9.18 19.60
C GLU A 109 -26.56 9.20 21.07
N ARG A 110 -26.50 10.38 21.68
CA ARG A 110 -26.92 10.60 23.08
C ARG A 110 -28.43 10.63 23.20
#